data_AF-A0A965BVG6-F1
#
_entry.id   AF-A0A965BVG6-F1
#
_cell.length_a   1.000
_cell.length_b   1.000
_cell.length_c   1.000
_cell.angle_alpha   90.00
_cell.angle_beta   90.00
_cell.angle_gamma   90.00
#
_symmetry.space_group_name_H-M   'P 1'
#
loop_
_entity.id
_entity.type
_entity.pdbx_description
1 polymer ?
#
loop_
_entity_poly.entity_id
_entity_poly.type
_entity_poly.pdbx_seq_one_letter_code
_entity_poly.pdbx_strand_id
1 'polypeptide(L)' 'WHGKLFGLLGMTAFHMDLARARRLFAEDRNTRSERGWRIANEVPTLLLILIVIMVIVKPF' A
#
# COMPACT_ATOMS: atom_id res chain seq x y z
N TRP A 1 11.48 -13.56 -13.04
CA TRP A 1 10.32 -13.11 -13.84
C TRP A 1 9.01 -13.17 -13.06
N HIS A 2 8.65 -14.31 -12.46
CA HIS A 2 7.40 -14.43 -11.68
C HIS A 2 7.29 -13.46 -10.48
N GLY A 3 8.38 -13.22 -9.73
CA GLY A 3 8.36 -12.28 -8.59
C GLY A 3 8.09 -10.82 -8.98
N LYS A 4 8.62 -10.37 -10.13
CA LYS A 4 8.35 -9.03 -10.66
C LYS A 4 6.88 -8.87 -11.07
N LEU A 5 6.30 -9.91 -11.68
CA LEU A 5 4.88 -9.91 -12.08
C LEU A 5 3.95 -9.92 -10.86
N PHE A 6 4.28 -10.71 -9.83
CA PHE A 6 3.52 -10.72 -8.58
C PHE A 6 3.55 -9.36 -7.88
N GLY A 7 4.73 -8.72 -7.82
CA GLY A 7 4.87 -7.37 -7.26
C GLY A 7 4.06 -6.32 -8.03
N LEU A 8 4.05 -6.39 -9.37
CA LEU A 8 3.25 -5.51 -10.22
C LEU A 8 1.75 -5.68 -9.96
N LEU A 9 1.26 -6.92 -9.91
CA LEU A 9 -0.15 -7.22 -9.65
C LEU A 9 -0.56 -6.77 -8.24
N GLY A 10 0.28 -7.00 -7.23
CA GLY A 10 0.05 -6.55 -5.85
C GLY A 10 -0.03 -5.03 -5.73
N MET A 11 0.90 -4.30 -6.34
CA MET A 11 0.85 -2.83 -6.37
C MET A 11 -0.39 -2.31 -7.10
N THR A 12 -0.76 -2.94 -8.21
CA THR A 12 -1.94 -2.54 -8.99
C THR A 12 -3.22 -2.72 -8.18
N ALA A 13 -3.37 -3.87 -7.51
CA ALA A 13 -4.51 -4.15 -6.64
C ALA A 13 -4.63 -3.13 -5.49
N PHE A 14 -3.51 -2.83 -4.84
CA PHE A 14 -3.47 -1.84 -3.75
C PHE A 14 -3.81 -0.43 -4.25
N HIS A 15 -3.28 -0.02 -5.41
CA HIS A 15 -3.59 1.27 -6.01
C HIS A 15 -5.08 1.42 -6.36
N MET A 16 -5.71 0.35 -6.85
CA MET A 16 -7.14 0.34 -7.15
C MET A 16 -8.01 0.39 -5.88
N ASP A 17 -7.59 -0.23 -4.78
CA ASP A 17 -8.28 -0.11 -3.48
C ASP A 17 -8.24 1.33 -2.96
N LEU A 18 -7.08 1.98 -3.05
CA LEU A 18 -6.93 3.41 -2.72
C LEU A 18 -7.80 4.32 -3.61
N ALA A 19 -7.86 4.04 -4.91
CA ALA A 19 -8.69 4.81 -5.83
C ALA A 19 -10.19 4.67 -5.51
N ARG A 20 -10.64 3.46 -5.16
CA ARG A 20 -12.00 3.18 -4.71
C ARG A 20 -12.29 3.89 -3.39
N ALA A 21 -11.37 3.79 -2.44
CA ALA A 21 -11.49 4.46 -1.16
C ALA A 21 -11.63 5.96 -1.29
N ARG A 22 -10.80 6.60 -2.12
CA ARG A 22 -10.88 8.03 -2.42
C ARG A 22 -12.28 8.43 -2.89
N ARG A 23 -12.89 7.61 -3.76
CA ARG A 23 -14.26 7.85 -4.24
C ARG A 23 -15.31 7.69 -3.14
N LEU A 24 -15.18 6.65 -2.30
CA LEU A 24 -16.08 6.43 -1.16
C LEU A 24 -15.98 7.54 -0.12
N PHE A 25 -14.78 8.07 0.13
CA PHE A 25 -14.59 9.26 0.97
C PHE A 25 -15.23 10.52 0.37
N ALA A 26 -15.11 10.72 -0.95
CA ALA A 26 -15.73 11.87 -1.61
C ALA A 26 -17.27 11.81 -1.57
N GLU A 27 -17.84 10.61 -1.54
CA GLU A 27 -19.28 10.37 -1.39
C GLU A 27 -19.72 10.31 0.09
N ASP A 28 -18.80 10.52 1.05
CA ASP A 28 -18.99 10.39 2.51
C ASP A 28 -19.57 9.01 2.94
N ARG A 29 -19.31 7.99 2.13
CA ARG A 29 -19.75 6.59 2.31
C ARG A 29 -18.63 5.68 2.76
N ASN A 30 -17.62 6.22 3.42
CA ASN A 30 -16.51 5.42 3.91
C ASN A 30 -17.01 4.44 5.01
N THR A 31 -17.03 3.15 4.69
CA THR A 31 -17.43 2.08 5.62
C THR A 31 -16.25 1.50 6.40
N ARG A 32 -15.00 1.89 6.08
CA ARG A 32 -13.80 1.47 6.82
C ARG A 32 -13.64 2.35 8.06
N SER A 33 -13.45 1.70 9.21
CA SER A 33 -13.16 2.38 10.47
C SER A 33 -11.85 3.17 10.40
N GLU A 34 -11.75 4.22 11.21
CA GLU A 34 -10.55 5.06 11.33
C GLU A 34 -9.28 4.22 11.57
N ARG A 35 -9.38 3.18 12.42
CA ARG A 35 -8.28 2.25 12.69
C ARG A 35 -7.81 1.51 11.42
N GLY A 36 -8.74 1.14 10.53
CA GLY A 36 -8.41 0.52 9.25
C GLY A 36 -7.62 1.47 8.33
N TRP A 37 -7.98 2.75 8.32
CA TRP A 37 -7.26 3.79 7.58
C TRP A 37 -5.90 4.12 8.18
N ARG A 38 -5.76 4.09 9.51
CA ARG A 38 -4.45 4.22 10.16
C ARG A 38 -3.50 3.10 9.76
N ILE A 39 -3.98 1.85 9.75
CA ILE A 39 -3.17 0.71 9.29
C ILE A 39 -2.78 0.87 7.81
N ALA A 40 -3.71 1.30 6.94
CA ALA A 40 -3.39 1.55 5.53
C ALA A 40 -2.30 2.63 5.34
N ASN A 41 -2.27 3.63 6.22
CA ASN A 41 -1.24 4.67 6.23
C ASN A 41 0.07 4.24 6.90
N GLU A 42 0.04 3.25 7.79
CA GLU A 42 1.24 2.64 8.38
C GLU A 42 1.98 1.72 7.39
N VAL A 43 1.27 1.16 6.40
CA VAL A 43 1.88 0.35 5.33
C VAL A 43 3.01 1.12 4.61
N PRO A 44 2.82 2.36 4.12
CA PRO A 44 3.90 3.20 3.58
C PRO A 44 5.10 3.33 4.50
N THR A 45 4.89 3.52 5.81
CA THR A 45 5.97 3.68 6.80
C THR A 45 6.78 2.40 6.94
N LEU A 46 6.11 1.25 7.04
CA LEU A 46 6.79 -0.05 7.09
C LEU A 46 7.53 -0.36 5.79
N LEU A 47 6.92 -0.04 4.64
CA LEU A 47 7.55 -0.20 3.33
C LEU A 47 8.80 0.68 3.21
N LEU A 48 8.74 1.91 3.70
CA LEU A 48 9.89 2.83 3.73
C LEU A 48 11.04 2.24 4.54
N ILE A 49 10.76 1.74 5.75
CA ILE A 49 11.78 1.10 6.60
C ILE A 49 12.40 -0.10 5.88
N LEU A 50 11.57 -0.97 5.29
CA LEU A 50 12.04 -2.14 4.55
C LEU A 50 12.92 -1.73 3.35
N ILE A 51 12.49 -0.74 2.56
CA ILE A 51 13.27 -0.22 1.42
C ILE A 51 14.60 0.36 1.90
N VAL A 52 14.61 1.13 2.98
CA VAL A 52 15.84 1.71 3.55
C VAL A 52 16.80 0.59 3.98
N ILE A 53 16.31 -0.44 4.67
CA ILE A 53 17.12 -1.61 5.03
C ILE A 53 17.68 -2.27 3.76
N MET A 54 16.84 -2.51 2.76
CA MET A 54 17.24 -3.15 1.51
C MET A 54 18.29 -2.32 0.75
N VAL A 55 18.17 -0.99 0.74
CA VAL A 55 19.15 -0.08 0.12
C VAL A 55 20.46 -0.05 0.89
N ILE A 56 20.42 -0.08 2.23
CA ILE A 56 21.62 -0.03 3.09
C ILE A 56 22.35 -1.36 3.04
N VAL A 57 21.64 -2.47 3.23
CA VAL A 57 22.21 -3.82 3.26
C VAL A 57 22.69 -4.23 1.87
N LYS A 58 22.18 -3.60 0.80
CA LYS A 58 22.42 -3.97 -0.60
C LYS A 58 22.46 -5.49 -0.76
N PRO A 59 21.33 -6.19 -0.62
CA PRO A 59 21.31 -7.64 -0.81
C PRO A 59 21.60 -8.08 -2.26
N PHE A 60 21.95 -7.16 -3.17
CA PHE A 60 22.35 -7.37 -4.57
C PHE A 60 23.35 -6.32 -5.02
#